data_AF-A0A955S3P6-F1
#
_entry.id   AF-A0A955S3P6-F1
#
_cell.length_a   1.000
_cell.length_b   1.000
_cell.length_c   1.000
_cell.angle_alpha   90.00
_cell.angle_beta   90.00
_cell.angle_gamma   90.00
#
_symmetry.space_group_name_H-M   'P 1'
#
loop_
_entity.id
_entity.type
_entity.pdbx_description
1 polymer ?
#
loop_
_entity_poly.entity_id
_entity_poly.type
_entity_poly.pdbx_seq_one_letter_code
_entity_poly.pdbx_strand_id
1 'polypeptide(L)'
;LDIMAPGGDLNVDQNGDGILDGVLQQSFLPEDRSTFNYYLYQGTSMSAPHVSGVAALLIAAGVATTPDEIRAALQNTAKDLGAPGWDPDTGWGLLDAEAALKYSGGPPPPVNNPPQADAGGPYTGISGQSVIFDGRDSSDPEGDPLTYLWNFGDGISGTGATPQHTYAAAGTYTVSLTVNDGQASSAAATTTAVITGANQAPSADAGGPYAGDAGETIPFSAAGSFDPDGTISSYAWNFGDGTGGSGVSVQHAYANAGNYTVSVTVTDNDGATDSDTATVNVADVTPPGGSVEVFTDSFENGEWNGLWTEDGQSDWQDSFIRSSEGRYSANVDGPTEDGALTSVTINLAGHNNATVEFTWLIRSYLDPGEYIAFDVSTDNGQSWQEKRRLRGDVDPEDVWITESVQVTGISQLQLRFRGFMNFGSEDGHVDDVHVTAW
;
A
#
# COMPACT_ATOMS: atom_id res chain seq x y z
N LEU A 1 -5.15 -33.28 81.72
CA LEU A 1 -5.52 -32.12 82.56
C LEU A 1 -5.60 -30.98 81.57
N ASP A 2 -6.81 -30.62 81.16
CA ASP A 2 -7.00 -29.57 80.16
C ASP A 2 -6.92 -28.23 80.87
N ILE A 3 -6.04 -27.36 80.39
CA ILE A 3 -5.80 -26.08 81.05
C ILE A 3 -5.98 -24.94 80.05
N MET A 4 -6.81 -23.97 80.43
CA MET A 4 -7.16 -22.76 79.67
C MET A 4 -6.11 -21.67 79.96
N ALA A 5 -5.52 -20.87 79.06
CA ALA A 5 -5.69 -20.54 77.63
C ALA A 5 -4.27 -20.40 76.98
N PRO A 6 -3.98 -19.80 75.79
CA PRO A 6 -4.50 -18.51 75.25
C PRO A 6 -5.06 -18.60 73.82
N GLY A 7 -5.41 -17.45 73.23
CA GLY A 7 -5.79 -17.31 71.84
C GLY A 7 -4.89 -16.32 71.13
N GLY A 8 -4.72 -16.57 69.83
CA GLY A 8 -3.87 -15.87 68.87
C GLY A 8 -4.13 -16.49 67.50
N ASP A 9 -3.94 -15.71 66.44
CA ASP A 9 -4.30 -16.10 65.07
C ASP A 9 -3.13 -16.86 64.43
N LEU A 10 -3.33 -18.15 64.22
CA LEU A 10 -2.34 -19.03 63.59
C LEU A 10 -2.07 -18.71 62.10
N ASN A 11 -2.69 -17.69 61.51
CA ASN A 11 -2.57 -17.36 60.08
C ASN A 11 -2.01 -15.95 59.80
N VAL A 12 -1.58 -15.19 60.82
CA VAL A 12 -1.08 -13.82 60.65
C VAL A 12 0.31 -13.69 61.28
N ASP A 13 1.26 -13.10 60.55
CA ASP A 13 2.57 -12.66 61.07
C ASP A 13 2.62 -11.12 61.05
N GLN A 14 2.24 -10.48 62.15
CA GLN A 14 2.14 -9.02 62.25
C GLN A 14 3.50 -8.33 62.44
N ASN A 15 4.53 -9.05 62.87
CA ASN A 15 5.84 -8.47 63.15
C ASN A 15 6.85 -8.69 62.00
N GLY A 16 6.50 -9.56 61.04
CA GLY A 16 7.27 -9.85 59.83
C GLY A 16 8.52 -10.70 60.09
N ASP A 17 8.54 -11.51 61.15
CA ASP A 17 9.68 -12.36 61.50
C ASP A 17 9.66 -13.76 60.85
N GLY A 18 8.62 -14.05 60.05
CA GLY A 18 8.43 -15.32 59.37
C GLY A 18 7.76 -16.39 60.23
N ILE A 19 7.25 -16.03 61.42
CA ILE A 19 6.56 -16.93 62.35
C ILE A 19 5.15 -16.39 62.61
N LEU A 20 4.14 -17.25 62.45
CA LEU A 20 2.73 -16.87 62.68
C LEU A 20 2.49 -16.55 64.17
N ASP A 21 1.75 -15.47 64.43
CA ASP A 21 1.34 -14.93 65.74
C ASP A 21 0.34 -15.86 66.43
N GLY A 22 0.80 -17.07 66.74
CA GLY A 22 -0.05 -18.13 67.24
C GLY A 22 -0.62 -17.84 68.63
N VAL A 23 -1.20 -18.89 69.19
CA VAL A 23 -1.94 -19.01 70.44
C VAL A 23 -1.35 -18.28 71.67
N LEU A 24 -0.10 -17.81 71.66
CA LEU A 24 0.66 -17.28 72.82
C LEU A 24 1.04 -15.79 72.74
N GLN A 25 0.38 -15.01 71.89
CA GLN A 25 0.77 -13.62 71.63
C GLN A 25 -0.43 -12.68 71.76
N GLN A 26 -0.49 -11.90 72.84
CA GLN A 26 -1.22 -10.62 72.88
C GLN A 26 -0.26 -9.46 73.17
N SER A 27 -0.54 -8.34 72.51
CA SER A 27 0.36 -7.28 72.03
C SER A 27 0.92 -6.32 73.10
N PHE A 28 2.11 -5.75 72.85
CA PHE A 28 2.67 -4.63 73.63
C PHE A 28 2.05 -3.28 73.25
N LEU A 29 2.20 -2.30 74.16
CA LEU A 29 2.03 -0.87 73.86
C LEU A 29 3.13 -0.38 72.89
N PRO A 30 2.90 0.70 72.11
CA PRO A 30 3.70 1.04 70.92
C PRO A 30 5.15 1.49 71.16
N GLU A 31 5.60 1.67 72.41
CA GLU A 31 6.70 2.60 72.73
C GLU A 31 8.03 1.95 73.16
N ASP A 32 8.11 0.63 73.37
CA ASP A 32 9.41 -0.05 73.60
C ASP A 32 9.40 -1.49 73.10
N ARG A 33 10.28 -1.80 72.15
CA ARG A 33 10.42 -3.13 71.51
C ARG A 33 11.80 -3.76 71.74
N SER A 34 12.61 -3.26 72.67
CA SER A 34 14.06 -3.54 72.65
C SER A 34 14.61 -4.47 73.72
N THR A 35 13.78 -5.03 74.61
CA THR A 35 14.28 -5.87 75.73
C THR A 35 13.65 -7.26 75.77
N PHE A 36 14.13 -8.19 74.93
CA PHE A 36 13.60 -9.55 74.76
C PHE A 36 14.44 -10.64 75.46
N ASN A 37 14.94 -10.38 76.67
CA ASN A 37 15.79 -11.35 77.41
C ASN A 37 15.05 -12.21 78.45
N TYR A 38 13.71 -12.22 78.41
CA TYR A 38 12.88 -13.13 79.19
C TYR A 38 11.79 -13.72 78.30
N TYR A 39 11.67 -15.06 78.28
CA TYR A 39 10.61 -15.77 77.58
C TYR A 39 9.27 -15.49 78.28
N LEU A 40 8.55 -14.46 77.83
CA LEU A 40 7.22 -14.16 78.32
C LEU A 40 6.18 -14.87 77.44
N TYR A 41 5.52 -15.89 77.99
CA TYR A 41 4.32 -16.46 77.39
C TYR A 41 3.14 -15.52 77.73
N GLN A 42 2.83 -14.57 76.84
CA GLN A 42 1.78 -13.57 77.04
C GLN A 42 0.42 -14.17 76.70
N GLY A 43 -0.37 -14.45 77.72
CA GLY A 43 -1.81 -14.71 77.58
C GLY A 43 -2.56 -13.98 78.70
N THR A 44 -3.89 -13.90 78.61
CA THR A 44 -4.71 -13.28 79.68
C THR A 44 -4.32 -13.88 81.04
N SER A 45 -4.29 -13.06 82.09
CA SER A 45 -3.61 -13.25 83.40
C SER A 45 -3.71 -14.64 84.10
N MET A 46 -4.57 -15.55 83.64
CA MET A 46 -4.75 -16.92 84.15
C MET A 46 -4.13 -18.02 83.26
N SER A 47 -3.71 -17.72 82.03
CA SER A 47 -3.24 -18.70 81.03
C SER A 47 -1.71 -18.91 81.05
N ALA A 48 -0.95 -17.83 81.24
CA ALA A 48 0.50 -17.84 81.33
C ALA A 48 1.08 -18.86 82.34
N PRO A 49 0.58 -19.01 83.59
CA PRO A 49 1.15 -19.98 84.52
C PRO A 49 0.91 -21.44 84.11
N HIS A 50 -0.18 -21.72 83.40
CA HIS A 50 -0.53 -23.07 82.97
C HIS A 50 0.28 -23.51 81.75
N VAL A 51 0.44 -22.64 80.75
CA VAL A 51 1.30 -22.90 79.60
C VAL A 51 2.76 -23.03 80.03
N SER A 52 3.21 -22.17 80.95
CA SER A 52 4.56 -22.28 81.55
C SER A 52 4.76 -23.62 82.26
N GLY A 53 3.70 -24.17 82.89
CA GLY A 53 3.73 -25.50 83.50
C GLY A 53 3.92 -26.62 82.48
N VAL A 54 3.23 -26.57 81.34
CA VAL A 54 3.41 -27.56 80.26
C VAL A 54 4.79 -27.40 79.60
N ALA A 55 5.27 -26.17 79.38
CA ALA A 55 6.62 -25.91 78.90
C ALA A 55 7.69 -26.52 79.82
N ALA A 56 7.53 -26.34 81.14
CA ALA A 56 8.43 -26.94 82.13
C ALA A 56 8.37 -28.49 82.10
N LEU A 57 7.19 -29.07 81.89
CA LEU A 57 7.03 -30.53 81.73
C LEU A 57 7.75 -31.05 80.49
N LEU A 58 7.66 -30.34 79.36
CA LEU A 58 8.37 -30.70 78.12
C LEU A 58 9.89 -30.72 78.31
N ILE A 59 10.43 -29.70 78.99
CA ILE A 59 11.85 -29.61 79.33
C ILE A 59 12.24 -30.76 80.28
N ALA A 60 11.48 -30.97 81.34
CA ALA A 60 11.77 -31.98 82.36
C ALA A 60 11.71 -33.41 81.79
N ALA A 61 10.81 -33.66 80.85
CA ALA A 61 10.67 -34.95 80.17
C ALA A 61 11.71 -35.16 79.05
N GLY A 62 12.49 -34.14 78.69
CA GLY A 62 13.45 -34.20 77.58
C GLY A 62 12.78 -34.30 76.20
N VAL A 63 11.49 -33.96 76.11
CA VAL A 63 10.70 -34.02 74.88
C VAL A 63 11.00 -32.82 73.98
N ALA A 64 11.23 -31.65 74.59
CA ALA A 64 11.66 -30.44 73.91
C ALA A 64 12.68 -29.72 74.79
N THR A 65 13.84 -29.42 74.24
CA THR A 65 14.99 -28.86 74.96
C THR A 65 15.41 -27.49 74.45
N THR A 66 14.96 -27.11 73.25
CA THR A 66 15.13 -25.76 72.71
C THR A 66 13.84 -24.96 72.81
N PRO A 67 13.92 -23.61 72.86
CA PRO A 67 12.73 -22.76 72.83
C PRO A 67 11.79 -23.04 71.64
N ASP A 68 12.33 -23.37 70.47
CA ASP A 68 11.55 -23.66 69.26
C ASP A 68 10.82 -24.99 69.34
N GLU A 69 11.47 -26.04 69.86
CA GLU A 69 10.83 -27.33 70.09
C GLU A 69 9.68 -27.19 71.10
N ILE A 70 9.88 -26.41 72.16
CA ILE A 70 8.87 -26.16 73.19
C ILE A 70 7.69 -25.42 72.56
N ARG A 71 7.97 -24.34 71.82
CA ARG A 71 6.94 -23.56 71.11
C ARG A 71 6.15 -24.44 70.12
N ALA A 72 6.83 -25.25 69.32
CA ALA A 72 6.21 -26.14 68.34
C ALA A 72 5.31 -27.19 69.01
N ALA A 73 5.78 -27.81 70.09
CA ALA A 73 4.97 -28.77 70.84
C ALA A 73 3.72 -28.13 71.43
N LEU A 74 3.82 -26.91 71.96
CA LEU A 74 2.69 -26.20 72.55
C LEU A 74 1.70 -25.69 71.51
N GLN A 75 2.16 -25.10 70.40
CA GLN A 75 1.30 -24.54 69.35
C GLN A 75 0.58 -25.65 68.56
N ASN A 76 1.30 -26.71 68.17
CA ASN A 76 0.74 -27.76 67.31
C ASN A 76 -0.22 -28.70 68.05
N THR A 77 -0.26 -28.65 69.38
CA THR A 77 -1.21 -29.42 70.19
C THR A 77 -2.20 -28.54 70.94
N ALA A 78 -2.16 -27.23 70.69
CA ALA A 78 -3.21 -26.35 71.11
C ALA A 78 -4.37 -26.38 70.09
N LYS A 79 -5.57 -26.17 70.60
CA LYS A 79 -6.79 -26.01 69.82
C LYS A 79 -7.38 -24.65 70.10
N ASP A 80 -7.52 -23.85 69.06
CA ASP A 80 -8.32 -22.64 69.13
C ASP A 80 -9.81 -23.00 69.21
N LEU A 81 -10.52 -22.42 70.18
CA LEU A 81 -11.97 -22.52 70.32
C LEU A 81 -12.67 -21.22 69.86
N GLY A 82 -11.87 -20.19 69.55
CA GLY A 82 -12.24 -18.91 68.95
C GLY A 82 -13.00 -18.99 67.64
N ALA A 83 -13.56 -17.85 67.24
CA ALA A 83 -13.94 -17.67 65.86
C ALA A 83 -12.66 -17.55 65.01
N PRO A 84 -12.64 -18.04 63.76
CA PRO A 84 -11.47 -17.88 62.90
C PRO A 84 -11.09 -16.40 62.74
N GLY A 85 -9.82 -16.07 62.96
CA GLY A 85 -9.27 -14.72 62.85
C GLY A 85 -8.84 -14.12 64.19
N TRP A 86 -8.49 -12.84 64.18
CA TRP A 86 -8.01 -12.13 65.37
C TRP A 86 -9.13 -11.88 66.39
N ASP A 87 -8.96 -12.40 67.60
CA ASP A 87 -9.83 -12.11 68.75
C ASP A 87 -9.43 -10.76 69.41
N PRO A 88 -10.29 -9.72 69.37
CA PRO A 88 -9.92 -8.37 69.77
C PRO A 88 -9.82 -8.15 71.29
N ASP A 89 -10.52 -8.94 72.09
CA ASP A 89 -10.68 -8.70 73.53
C ASP A 89 -10.15 -9.85 74.39
N THR A 90 -10.54 -11.10 74.09
CA THR A 90 -10.07 -12.29 74.82
C THR A 90 -10.06 -13.51 73.91
N GLY A 91 -8.89 -14.05 73.62
CA GLY A 91 -8.75 -15.34 72.97
C GLY A 91 -9.08 -16.52 73.91
N TRP A 92 -9.64 -17.60 73.38
CA TRP A 92 -9.95 -18.81 74.15
C TRP A 92 -9.57 -20.08 73.40
N GLY A 93 -8.64 -20.84 73.98
CA GLY A 93 -8.14 -22.09 73.42
C GLY A 93 -7.88 -23.14 74.50
N LEU A 94 -7.66 -24.37 74.06
CA LEU A 94 -7.28 -25.51 74.88
C LEU A 94 -5.86 -25.94 74.54
N LEU A 95 -5.01 -26.08 75.56
CA LEU A 95 -3.71 -26.73 75.40
C LEU A 95 -3.80 -28.19 75.84
N ASP A 96 -3.54 -29.12 74.92
CA ASP A 96 -3.39 -30.53 75.26
C ASP A 96 -1.96 -30.82 75.69
N ALA A 97 -1.75 -30.88 77.01
CA ALA A 97 -0.45 -31.14 77.63
C ALA A 97 0.07 -32.57 77.36
N GLU A 98 -0.83 -33.55 77.21
CA GLU A 98 -0.43 -34.95 76.95
C GLU A 98 0.01 -35.11 75.51
N ALA A 99 -0.72 -34.51 74.56
CA ALA A 99 -0.31 -34.45 73.17
C ALA A 99 1.02 -33.69 73.02
N ALA A 100 1.20 -32.58 73.74
CA ALA A 100 2.46 -31.83 73.72
C ALA A 100 3.65 -32.71 74.17
N LEU A 101 3.48 -33.48 75.25
CA LEU A 101 4.51 -34.41 75.75
C LEU A 101 4.80 -35.59 74.83
N LYS A 102 3.87 -35.93 73.94
CA LYS A 102 4.02 -36.99 72.94
C LYS A 102 4.44 -36.47 71.57
N TYR A 103 4.59 -35.15 71.44
CA TYR A 103 4.99 -34.50 70.22
C TYR A 103 6.42 -34.91 69.86
N SER A 104 6.59 -35.54 68.69
CA SER A 104 7.87 -36.12 68.26
C SER A 104 8.55 -35.38 67.10
N GLY A 105 8.11 -34.14 66.83
CA GLY A 105 8.84 -33.16 66.04
C GLY A 105 8.91 -33.41 64.54
N GLY A 106 8.23 -32.55 63.79
CA GLY A 106 8.86 -31.80 62.70
C GLY A 106 8.46 -30.33 62.88
N PRO A 107 9.24 -29.34 62.39
CA PRO A 107 8.74 -27.97 62.29
C PRO A 107 7.36 -27.98 61.59
N PRO A 108 6.45 -27.02 61.88
CA PRO A 108 5.22 -26.91 61.10
C PRO A 108 5.60 -26.93 59.62
N PRO A 109 4.86 -27.64 58.75
CA PRO A 109 5.14 -27.59 57.33
C PRO A 109 5.22 -26.11 56.93
N PRO A 110 6.26 -25.71 56.17
CA PRO A 110 6.37 -24.33 55.70
C PRO A 110 5.03 -23.93 55.08
N VAL A 111 4.56 -22.73 55.41
CA VAL A 111 3.32 -22.20 54.84
C VAL A 111 3.51 -22.13 53.34
N ASN A 112 2.70 -22.88 52.59
CA ASN A 112 2.69 -22.84 51.14
C ASN A 112 2.01 -21.54 50.68
N ASN A 113 2.77 -20.65 50.04
CA ASN A 113 2.19 -19.45 49.45
C ASN A 113 1.68 -19.80 48.04
N PRO A 114 0.47 -19.36 47.63
CA PRO A 114 -0.01 -19.64 46.29
C PRO A 114 0.97 -19.08 45.23
N PRO A 115 1.17 -19.80 44.12
CA PRO A 115 2.06 -19.34 43.07
C PRO A 115 1.47 -18.13 42.33
N GLN A 116 2.30 -17.42 41.57
CA GLN A 116 1.91 -16.31 40.72
C GLN A 116 2.00 -16.71 39.24
N ALA A 117 0.86 -16.71 38.55
CA ALA A 117 0.81 -16.90 37.10
C ALA A 117 1.24 -15.63 36.36
N ASP A 118 1.99 -15.81 35.28
CA ASP A 118 2.21 -14.81 34.24
C ASP A 118 1.78 -15.43 32.90
N ALA A 119 0.72 -14.88 32.29
CA ALA A 119 0.18 -15.39 31.04
C ALA A 119 0.92 -14.86 29.79
N GLY A 120 1.88 -13.95 29.96
CA GLY A 120 2.59 -13.28 28.88
C GLY A 120 1.68 -12.47 27.95
N GLY A 121 2.11 -12.34 26.69
CA GLY A 121 1.37 -11.63 25.65
C GLY A 121 1.49 -10.09 25.73
N PRO A 122 0.59 -9.34 25.05
CA PRO A 122 -0.52 -9.82 24.23
C PRO A 122 -0.05 -10.63 23.02
N TYR A 123 -0.92 -11.51 22.52
CA TYR A 123 -0.65 -12.40 21.39
C TYR A 123 -1.41 -11.94 20.14
N THR A 124 -0.83 -12.23 18.97
CA THR A 124 -1.47 -12.01 17.66
C THR A 124 -1.33 -13.26 16.80
N GLY A 125 -2.27 -13.49 15.89
CA GLY A 125 -2.25 -14.67 15.02
C GLY A 125 -3.26 -14.58 13.88
N ILE A 126 -3.25 -15.59 13.02
CA ILE A 126 -4.17 -15.73 11.89
C ILE A 126 -5.04 -16.97 12.13
N SER A 127 -6.34 -16.87 11.85
CA SER A 127 -7.28 -17.99 12.01
C SER A 127 -6.78 -19.23 11.25
N GLY A 128 -6.80 -20.39 11.90
CA GLY A 128 -6.29 -21.65 11.34
C GLY A 128 -4.77 -21.86 11.47
N GLN A 129 -4.02 -20.86 11.95
CA GLN A 129 -2.60 -20.99 12.27
C GLN A 129 -2.37 -21.14 13.78
N SER A 130 -1.29 -21.83 14.14
CA SER A 130 -0.96 -22.05 15.56
C SER A 130 -0.31 -20.82 16.19
N VAL A 131 -0.81 -20.43 17.35
CA VAL A 131 -0.23 -19.44 18.26
C VAL A 131 0.48 -20.18 19.40
N ILE A 132 1.73 -19.79 19.68
CA ILE A 132 2.51 -20.31 20.81
C ILE A 132 2.33 -19.36 21.99
N PHE A 133 1.89 -19.90 23.12
CA PHE A 133 1.76 -19.17 24.38
C PHE A 133 3.00 -19.39 25.25
N ASP A 134 3.29 -18.44 26.13
CA ASP A 134 4.44 -18.54 27.03
C ASP A 134 4.05 -18.11 28.44
N GLY A 135 4.08 -19.07 29.36
CA GLY A 135 3.83 -18.84 30.78
C GLY A 135 5.06 -19.05 31.64
N ARG A 136 6.25 -19.18 31.05
CA ARG A 136 7.48 -19.54 31.77
C ARG A 136 7.92 -18.52 32.82
N ASP A 137 7.43 -17.29 32.75
CA ASP A 137 7.68 -16.24 33.74
C ASP A 137 6.79 -16.37 35.00
N SER A 138 5.90 -17.37 35.05
CA SER A 138 5.17 -17.74 36.27
C SER A 138 6.15 -18.22 37.35
N SER A 139 5.87 -17.90 38.61
CA SER A 139 6.77 -18.17 39.72
C SER A 139 6.04 -18.71 40.95
N ASP A 140 6.78 -19.46 41.76
CA ASP A 140 6.37 -19.93 43.07
C ASP A 140 7.32 -19.32 44.12
N PRO A 141 6.80 -18.75 45.24
CA PRO A 141 7.67 -18.14 46.26
C PRO A 141 8.61 -19.12 46.94
N GLU A 142 8.23 -20.39 47.06
CA GLU A 142 9.03 -21.46 47.63
C GLU A 142 9.93 -22.15 46.58
N GLY A 143 9.72 -21.86 45.30
CA GLY A 143 10.45 -22.44 44.18
C GLY A 143 9.94 -23.83 43.79
N ASP A 144 8.72 -24.18 44.19
CA ASP A 144 8.11 -25.47 43.86
C ASP A 144 7.82 -25.59 42.34
N PRO A 145 7.91 -26.80 41.77
CA PRO A 145 7.63 -27.01 40.36
C PRO A 145 6.17 -26.70 39.99
N LEU A 146 5.99 -25.87 38.97
CA LEU A 146 4.66 -25.46 38.51
C LEU A 146 4.07 -26.38 37.45
N THR A 147 2.77 -26.63 37.56
CA THR A 147 1.91 -27.10 36.48
C THR A 147 1.09 -25.95 35.92
N TYR A 148 0.75 -26.01 34.63
CA TYR A 148 0.15 -24.90 33.89
C TYR A 148 -1.18 -25.34 33.29
N LEU A 149 -2.23 -24.56 33.52
CA LEU A 149 -3.54 -24.73 32.91
C LEU A 149 -3.97 -23.44 32.21
N TRP A 150 -4.08 -23.54 30.89
CA TRP A 150 -4.51 -22.45 30.01
C TRP A 150 -5.97 -22.60 29.63
N ASN A 151 -6.69 -21.47 29.57
CA ASN A 151 -7.96 -21.34 28.89
C ASN A 151 -7.77 -20.31 27.76
N PHE A 152 -7.97 -20.74 26.51
CA PHE A 152 -7.72 -19.90 25.34
C PHE A 152 -8.86 -18.93 25.01
N GLY A 153 -9.95 -18.95 25.78
CA GLY A 153 -11.08 -18.03 25.62
C GLY A 153 -12.12 -18.45 24.57
N ASP A 154 -11.93 -19.59 23.91
CA ASP A 154 -12.84 -20.19 22.92
C ASP A 154 -13.48 -21.51 23.41
N GLY A 155 -13.33 -21.81 24.71
CA GLY A 155 -13.79 -23.05 25.33
C GLY A 155 -12.78 -24.20 25.26
N ILE A 156 -11.61 -23.99 24.65
CA ILE A 156 -10.52 -24.96 24.61
C ILE A 156 -9.48 -24.62 25.69
N SER A 157 -8.89 -25.66 26.27
CA SER A 157 -7.86 -25.55 27.30
C SER A 157 -6.56 -26.23 26.86
N GLY A 158 -5.44 -25.80 27.44
CA GLY A 158 -4.11 -26.33 27.18
C GLY A 158 -3.31 -26.53 28.46
N THR A 159 -2.24 -27.33 28.38
CA THR A 159 -1.34 -27.58 29.52
C THR A 159 0.12 -27.45 29.11
N GLY A 160 0.99 -27.26 30.11
CA GLY A 160 2.42 -27.03 29.91
C GLY A 160 2.79 -25.55 29.84
N ALA A 161 4.08 -25.24 29.99
CA ALA A 161 4.56 -23.87 30.08
C ALA A 161 4.48 -23.11 28.74
N THR A 162 4.55 -23.82 27.62
CA THR A 162 4.49 -23.23 26.27
C THR A 162 3.55 -24.01 25.34
N PRO A 163 2.23 -24.02 25.58
CA PRO A 163 1.31 -24.75 24.73
C PRO A 163 1.11 -24.04 23.39
N GLN A 164 0.66 -24.81 22.41
CA GLN A 164 0.21 -24.32 21.12
C GLN A 164 -1.31 -24.41 21.04
N HIS A 165 -1.95 -23.40 20.48
CA HIS A 165 -3.39 -23.41 20.19
C HIS A 165 -3.68 -22.83 18.82
N THR A 166 -4.75 -23.28 18.18
CA THR A 166 -5.19 -22.79 16.86
C THR A 166 -6.64 -22.35 16.95
N TYR A 167 -6.88 -21.07 16.68
CA TYR A 167 -8.23 -20.50 16.67
C TYR A 167 -8.89 -20.71 15.30
N ALA A 168 -10.11 -21.26 15.30
CA ALA A 168 -10.83 -21.54 14.06
C ALA A 168 -11.43 -20.27 13.39
N ALA A 169 -11.69 -19.22 14.17
CA ALA A 169 -12.29 -17.98 13.70
C ALA A 169 -11.44 -16.78 14.09
N ALA A 170 -11.56 -15.71 13.31
CA ALA A 170 -11.02 -14.41 13.68
C ALA A 170 -11.80 -13.83 14.87
N GLY A 171 -11.11 -13.08 15.72
CA GLY A 171 -11.69 -12.47 16.91
C GLY A 171 -10.65 -12.12 17.97
N THR A 172 -11.09 -11.43 19.01
CA THR A 172 -10.29 -11.16 20.20
C THR A 172 -10.70 -12.10 21.31
N TYR A 173 -9.76 -12.92 21.78
CA TYR A 173 -9.98 -13.91 22.83
C TYR A 173 -9.29 -13.45 24.12
N THR A 174 -9.99 -13.59 25.25
CA THR A 174 -9.37 -13.42 26.57
C THR A 174 -8.77 -14.75 26.99
N VAL A 175 -7.44 -14.79 27.06
CA VAL A 175 -6.67 -15.97 27.45
C VAL A 175 -6.37 -15.87 28.93
N SER A 176 -6.55 -16.96 29.67
CA SER A 176 -6.18 -17.02 31.08
C SER A 176 -5.24 -18.18 31.39
N LEU A 177 -4.28 -17.94 32.28
CA LEU A 177 -3.39 -18.94 32.83
C LEU A 177 -3.62 -19.05 34.33
N THR A 178 -3.74 -20.28 34.82
CA THR A 178 -3.62 -20.63 36.23
C THR A 178 -2.46 -21.62 36.39
N VAL A 179 -1.58 -21.37 37.36
CA VAL A 179 -0.50 -22.29 37.72
C VAL A 179 -0.77 -22.94 39.08
N ASN A 180 -0.24 -24.14 39.29
CA ASN A 180 -0.40 -24.90 40.53
C ASN A 180 0.92 -25.57 40.91
N ASP A 181 1.32 -25.42 42.17
CA ASP A 181 2.58 -25.90 42.78
C ASP A 181 2.47 -27.33 43.35
N GLY A 182 1.31 -27.98 43.22
CA GLY A 182 0.98 -29.28 43.83
C GLY A 182 0.17 -29.19 45.13
N GLN A 183 0.01 -27.99 45.70
CA GLN A 183 -0.68 -27.71 46.96
C GLN A 183 -1.78 -26.64 46.81
N ALA A 184 -1.50 -25.56 46.09
CA ALA A 184 -2.36 -24.42 45.83
C ALA A 184 -2.34 -23.97 44.36
N SER A 185 -3.40 -23.28 43.95
CA SER A 185 -3.49 -22.67 42.62
C SER A 185 -3.36 -21.16 42.71
N SER A 186 -2.73 -20.55 41.71
CA SER A 186 -2.65 -19.10 41.56
C SER A 186 -4.02 -18.48 41.31
N ALA A 187 -4.12 -17.16 41.51
CA ALA A 187 -5.14 -16.38 40.81
C ALA A 187 -4.91 -16.49 39.29
N ALA A 188 -5.98 -16.37 38.49
CA ALA A 188 -5.86 -16.41 37.03
C ALA A 188 -5.21 -15.12 36.52
N ALA A 189 -4.09 -15.25 35.80
CA ALA A 189 -3.53 -14.17 35.01
C ALA A 189 -4.22 -14.13 33.65
N THR A 190 -4.58 -12.93 33.16
CA THR A 190 -5.29 -12.77 31.89
C THR A 190 -4.51 -11.92 30.90
N THR A 191 -4.66 -12.25 29.63
CA THR A 191 -4.06 -11.55 28.49
C THR A 191 -4.97 -11.68 27.27
N THR A 192 -4.62 -11.07 26.16
CA THR A 192 -5.42 -11.10 24.93
C THR A 192 -4.70 -11.82 23.80
N ALA A 193 -5.47 -12.56 23.00
CA ALA A 193 -5.04 -13.05 21.69
C ALA A 193 -5.93 -12.42 20.61
N VAL A 194 -5.34 -11.62 19.72
CA VAL A 194 -6.05 -11.00 18.60
C VAL A 194 -5.79 -11.83 17.33
N ILE A 195 -6.83 -12.49 16.84
CA ILE A 195 -6.76 -13.39 15.70
C ILE A 195 -7.43 -12.70 14.50
N THR A 196 -6.67 -12.47 13.44
CA THR A 196 -7.20 -11.94 12.18
C THR A 196 -7.64 -13.06 11.25
N GLY A 197 -8.47 -12.76 10.26
CA GLY A 197 -8.79 -13.69 9.18
C GLY A 197 -7.53 -14.02 8.36
N ALA A 198 -7.56 -15.15 7.66
CA ALA A 198 -6.56 -15.41 6.62
C ALA A 198 -6.85 -14.53 5.41
N ASN A 199 -5.83 -13.79 4.95
CA ASN A 199 -5.98 -12.89 3.80
C ASN A 199 -6.46 -13.66 2.56
N GLN A 200 -7.47 -13.13 1.87
CA GLN A 200 -7.93 -13.62 0.59
C GLN A 200 -7.36 -12.74 -0.52
N ALA A 201 -6.77 -13.36 -1.54
CA ALA A 201 -6.28 -12.59 -2.67
C ALA A 201 -7.43 -11.79 -3.33
N PRO A 202 -7.14 -10.59 -3.85
CA PRO A 202 -8.12 -9.80 -4.58
C PRO A 202 -8.52 -10.52 -5.88
N SER A 203 -9.60 -10.05 -6.51
CA SER A 203 -10.00 -10.43 -7.87
C SER A 203 -9.73 -9.26 -8.80
N ALA A 204 -8.87 -9.45 -9.79
CA ALA A 204 -8.66 -8.49 -10.87
C ALA A 204 -9.79 -8.58 -11.90
N ASP A 205 -10.19 -7.43 -12.45
CA ASP A 205 -11.05 -7.32 -13.63
C ASP A 205 -10.41 -6.28 -14.56
N ALA A 206 -9.86 -6.73 -15.68
CA ALA A 206 -9.23 -5.87 -16.67
C ALA A 206 -10.25 -5.13 -17.56
N GLY A 207 -11.54 -5.45 -17.43
CA GLY A 207 -12.62 -4.91 -18.23
C GLY A 207 -12.57 -5.35 -19.70
N GLY A 208 -12.92 -4.42 -20.59
CA GLY A 208 -12.88 -4.63 -22.04
C GLY A 208 -13.96 -5.60 -22.57
N PRO A 209 -13.77 -6.15 -23.79
CA PRO A 209 -12.70 -5.84 -24.73
C PRO A 209 -12.70 -4.36 -25.14
N TYR A 210 -11.54 -3.86 -25.58
CA TYR A 210 -11.34 -2.47 -26.00
C TYR A 210 -11.09 -2.38 -27.51
N ALA A 211 -11.37 -1.20 -28.08
CA ALA A 211 -11.05 -0.89 -29.47
C ALA A 211 -10.79 0.60 -29.66
N GLY A 212 -10.00 0.95 -30.67
CA GLY A 212 -9.70 2.32 -31.08
C GLY A 212 -8.80 2.36 -32.32
N ASP A 213 -8.46 3.56 -32.78
CA ASP A 213 -7.57 3.74 -33.93
C ASP A 213 -6.13 4.02 -33.49
N ALA A 214 -5.15 3.70 -34.34
CA ALA A 214 -3.74 4.00 -34.06
C ALA A 214 -3.54 5.51 -33.84
N GLY A 215 -2.89 5.87 -32.73
CA GLY A 215 -2.68 7.25 -32.29
C GLY A 215 -3.80 7.84 -31.42
N GLU A 216 -4.96 7.20 -31.33
CA GLU A 216 -6.04 7.66 -30.45
C GLU A 216 -5.87 7.17 -29.00
N THR A 217 -6.35 7.97 -28.06
CA THR A 217 -6.32 7.63 -26.63
C THR A 217 -7.53 6.76 -26.27
N ILE A 218 -7.26 5.56 -25.75
CA ILE A 218 -8.25 4.60 -25.28
C ILE A 218 -8.31 4.65 -23.74
N PRO A 219 -9.51 4.81 -23.14
CA PRO A 219 -9.68 4.73 -21.69
C PRO A 219 -9.81 3.28 -21.21
N PHE A 220 -8.99 2.90 -20.24
CA PHE A 220 -9.00 1.60 -19.56
C PHE A 220 -9.53 1.75 -18.13
N SER A 221 -10.19 0.71 -17.63
CA SER A 221 -10.77 0.72 -16.29
C SER A 221 -10.77 -0.67 -15.68
N ALA A 222 -10.23 -0.77 -14.48
CA ALA A 222 -10.27 -1.96 -13.63
C ALA A 222 -11.26 -1.82 -12.47
N ALA A 223 -12.28 -0.97 -12.65
CA ALA A 223 -13.26 -0.66 -11.61
C ALA A 223 -14.11 -1.85 -11.15
N GLY A 224 -14.11 -2.96 -11.90
CA GLY A 224 -14.74 -4.22 -11.48
C GLY A 224 -13.89 -5.06 -10.52
N SER A 225 -12.62 -4.69 -10.30
CA SER A 225 -11.75 -5.40 -9.36
C SER A 225 -12.22 -5.19 -7.92
N PHE A 226 -12.11 -6.22 -7.09
CA PHE A 226 -12.51 -6.16 -5.69
C PHE A 226 -11.65 -7.06 -4.81
N ASP A 227 -11.68 -6.81 -3.51
CA ASP A 227 -11.02 -7.61 -2.49
C ASP A 227 -12.07 -8.19 -1.52
N PRO A 228 -12.17 -9.53 -1.36
CA PRO A 228 -13.19 -10.17 -0.51
C PRO A 228 -13.13 -9.82 0.97
N ASP A 229 -11.95 -9.56 1.54
CA ASP A 229 -11.76 -9.33 2.98
C ASP A 229 -11.01 -8.04 3.32
N GLY A 230 -10.70 -7.22 2.32
CA GLY A 230 -10.04 -5.94 2.50
C GLY A 230 -10.36 -4.89 1.44
N THR A 231 -9.31 -4.20 1.02
CA THR A 231 -9.31 -3.12 0.04
C THR A 231 -8.12 -3.27 -0.90
N ILE A 232 -8.30 -2.93 -2.17
CA ILE A 232 -7.20 -2.90 -3.14
C ILE A 232 -6.30 -1.68 -2.87
N SER A 233 -5.01 -1.94 -2.63
CA SER A 233 -3.99 -0.93 -2.36
C SER A 233 -3.34 -0.36 -3.63
N SER A 234 -3.25 -1.14 -4.72
CA SER A 234 -2.66 -0.66 -5.98
C SER A 234 -3.13 -1.41 -7.23
N TYR A 235 -2.97 -0.74 -8.38
CA TYR A 235 -3.29 -1.22 -9.73
C TYR A 235 -2.10 -0.96 -10.64
N ALA A 236 -1.58 -1.98 -11.30
CA ALA A 236 -0.49 -1.89 -12.26
C ALA A 236 -0.93 -2.44 -13.62
N TRP A 237 -0.84 -1.62 -14.66
CA TRP A 237 -1.23 -1.96 -16.02
C TRP A 237 0.00 -2.24 -16.88
N ASN A 238 -0.12 -3.22 -17.77
CA ASN A 238 0.78 -3.46 -18.90
C ASN A 238 -0.06 -3.51 -20.18
N PHE A 239 0.21 -2.59 -21.11
CA PHE A 239 -0.58 -2.43 -22.33
C PHE A 239 -0.19 -3.41 -23.45
N GLY A 240 0.85 -4.23 -23.25
CA GLY A 240 1.27 -5.23 -24.23
C GLY A 240 2.14 -4.69 -25.38
N ASP A 241 2.45 -3.39 -25.38
CA ASP A 241 3.33 -2.71 -26.33
C ASP A 241 4.68 -2.27 -25.71
N GLY A 242 4.96 -2.74 -24.49
CA GLY A 242 6.15 -2.39 -23.72
C GLY A 242 5.96 -1.18 -22.79
N THR A 243 4.79 -0.55 -22.81
CA THR A 243 4.44 0.53 -21.89
C THR A 243 3.54 0.04 -20.74
N GLY A 244 3.43 0.84 -19.68
CA GLY A 244 2.62 0.51 -18.51
C GLY A 244 1.96 1.73 -17.89
N GLY A 245 1.06 1.48 -16.94
CA GLY A 245 0.29 2.52 -16.25
C GLY A 245 -0.10 2.12 -14.84
N SER A 246 -0.74 3.03 -14.11
CA SER A 246 -1.19 2.77 -12.73
C SER A 246 -2.50 3.48 -12.42
N GLY A 247 -3.29 2.90 -11.53
CA GLY A 247 -4.58 3.44 -11.07
C GLY A 247 -5.78 2.65 -11.59
N VAL A 248 -6.93 2.88 -10.95
CA VAL A 248 -8.21 2.22 -11.29
C VAL A 248 -8.61 2.51 -12.74
N SER A 249 -8.39 3.74 -13.19
CA SER A 249 -8.66 4.18 -14.56
C SER A 249 -7.42 4.85 -15.13
N VAL A 250 -7.05 4.48 -16.35
CA VAL A 250 -5.86 4.96 -17.04
C VAL A 250 -6.17 5.16 -18.52
N GLN A 251 -5.42 6.03 -19.19
CA GLN A 251 -5.55 6.31 -20.62
C GLN A 251 -4.26 5.90 -21.32
N HIS A 252 -4.37 5.26 -22.48
CA HIS A 252 -3.23 4.85 -23.30
C HIS A 252 -3.54 4.91 -24.79
N ALA A 253 -2.54 5.22 -25.62
CA ALA A 253 -2.65 5.27 -27.07
C ALA A 253 -1.61 4.37 -27.72
N TYR A 254 -2.02 3.58 -28.71
CA TYR A 254 -1.12 2.68 -29.43
C TYR A 254 -0.62 3.34 -30.71
N ALA A 255 0.70 3.36 -30.92
CA ALA A 255 1.30 3.99 -32.09
C ALA A 255 1.02 3.25 -33.41
N ASN A 256 0.78 1.94 -33.35
CA ASN A 256 0.60 1.09 -34.52
C ASN A 256 -0.73 0.32 -34.40
N ALA A 257 -1.32 0.00 -35.55
CA ALA A 257 -2.44 -0.91 -35.64
C ALA A 257 -2.03 -2.33 -35.20
N GLY A 258 -2.96 -3.06 -34.60
CA GLY A 258 -2.73 -4.43 -34.17
C GLY A 258 -3.68 -4.90 -33.07
N ASN A 259 -3.59 -6.18 -32.74
CA ASN A 259 -4.25 -6.73 -31.56
C ASN A 259 -3.25 -6.76 -30.40
N TYR A 260 -3.63 -6.14 -29.29
CA TYR A 260 -2.86 -6.11 -28.06
C TYR A 260 -3.58 -6.89 -26.95
N THR A 261 -2.82 -7.42 -26.02
CA THR A 261 -3.33 -7.99 -24.77
C THR A 261 -2.90 -7.08 -23.64
N VAL A 262 -3.87 -6.38 -23.05
CA VAL A 262 -3.64 -5.56 -21.87
C VAL A 262 -3.85 -6.44 -20.63
N SER A 263 -3.01 -6.25 -19.60
CA SER A 263 -3.17 -6.91 -18.31
C SER A 263 -3.18 -5.88 -17.19
N VAL A 264 -4.04 -6.09 -16.19
CA VAL A 264 -3.97 -5.38 -14.90
C VAL A 264 -3.57 -6.36 -13.82
N THR A 265 -2.64 -5.96 -12.95
CA THR A 265 -2.34 -6.64 -11.69
C THR A 265 -2.82 -5.76 -10.55
N VAL A 266 -3.64 -6.31 -9.67
CA VAL A 266 -4.13 -5.63 -8.47
C VAL A 266 -3.45 -6.20 -7.24
N THR A 267 -3.21 -5.37 -6.22
CA THR A 267 -2.63 -5.78 -4.93
C THR A 267 -3.54 -5.32 -3.81
N ASP A 268 -3.86 -6.19 -2.86
CA ASP A 268 -4.67 -5.84 -1.68
C ASP A 268 -3.86 -5.09 -0.60
N ASN A 269 -4.49 -4.76 0.53
CA ASN A 269 -3.83 -4.08 1.66
C ASN A 269 -2.91 -4.98 2.50
N ASP A 270 -2.96 -6.30 2.30
CA ASP A 270 -2.15 -7.29 3.02
C ASP A 270 -1.04 -7.90 2.12
N GLY A 271 -0.94 -7.42 0.88
CA GLY A 271 0.13 -7.70 -0.08
C GLY A 271 -0.13 -8.85 -1.05
N ALA A 272 -1.30 -9.50 -1.05
CA ALA A 272 -1.60 -10.51 -2.07
C ALA A 272 -2.07 -9.86 -3.37
N THR A 273 -1.92 -10.60 -4.47
CA THR A 273 -2.10 -10.07 -5.83
C THR A 273 -2.90 -11.01 -6.69
N ASP A 274 -3.62 -10.43 -7.65
CA ASP A 274 -4.26 -11.16 -8.76
C ASP A 274 -4.11 -10.36 -10.06
N SER A 275 -4.26 -11.03 -11.20
CA SER A 275 -4.13 -10.41 -12.52
C SER A 275 -5.18 -10.92 -13.49
N ASP A 276 -5.70 -9.99 -14.30
CA ASP A 276 -6.64 -10.29 -15.38
C ASP A 276 -6.18 -9.63 -16.68
N THR A 277 -6.67 -10.14 -17.81
CA THR A 277 -6.30 -9.67 -19.15
C THR A 277 -7.52 -9.36 -20.01
N ALA A 278 -7.42 -8.30 -20.81
CA ALA A 278 -8.39 -7.95 -21.83
C ALA A 278 -7.72 -7.81 -23.20
N THR A 279 -8.51 -7.95 -24.26
CA THR A 279 -8.04 -7.72 -25.63
C THR A 279 -8.30 -6.27 -26.05
N VAL A 280 -7.39 -5.74 -26.86
CA VAL A 280 -7.52 -4.43 -27.50
C VAL A 280 -7.31 -4.59 -29.00
N ASN A 281 -8.29 -4.20 -29.80
CA ASN A 281 -8.16 -4.16 -31.25
C ASN A 281 -7.92 -2.72 -31.71
N VAL A 282 -6.71 -2.44 -32.20
CA VAL A 282 -6.32 -1.13 -32.72
C VAL A 282 -6.35 -1.18 -34.24
N ALA A 283 -7.26 -0.43 -34.84
CA ALA A 283 -7.35 -0.33 -36.29
C ALA A 283 -6.28 0.62 -36.85
N ASP A 284 -5.88 0.37 -38.09
CA ASP A 284 -5.02 1.29 -38.82
C ASP A 284 -5.82 2.52 -39.23
N VAL A 285 -5.21 3.69 -39.11
CA VAL A 285 -5.72 4.90 -39.72
C VAL A 285 -5.33 4.88 -41.20
N THR A 286 -5.89 3.92 -41.96
CA THR A 286 -5.72 3.96 -43.42
C THR A 286 -6.20 5.32 -43.89
N PRO A 287 -5.36 6.09 -44.62
CA PRO A 287 -5.86 7.22 -45.40
C PRO A 287 -7.10 6.79 -46.18
N PRO A 288 -8.06 7.70 -46.44
CA PRO A 288 -9.22 7.34 -47.24
C PRO A 288 -8.79 6.58 -48.50
N GLY A 289 -9.47 5.49 -48.84
CA GLY A 289 -9.10 4.72 -50.02
C GLY A 289 -9.31 5.53 -51.30
N GLY A 290 -8.30 5.57 -52.17
CA GLY A 290 -8.35 6.25 -53.47
C GLY A 290 -7.65 7.61 -53.47
N SER A 291 -7.55 8.24 -54.63
CA SER A 291 -6.99 9.58 -54.77
C SER A 291 -8.10 10.62 -54.85
N VAL A 292 -7.95 11.78 -54.21
CA VAL A 292 -8.94 12.87 -54.22
C VAL A 292 -8.30 14.20 -54.62
N GLU A 293 -8.91 14.94 -55.54
CA GLU A 293 -8.50 16.30 -55.86
C GLU A 293 -8.87 17.24 -54.69
N VAL A 294 -7.85 17.85 -54.08
CA VAL A 294 -7.97 18.67 -52.86
C VAL A 294 -7.72 20.15 -53.08
N PHE A 295 -7.15 20.50 -54.23
CA PHE A 295 -6.87 21.88 -54.61
C PHE A 295 -6.85 21.98 -56.13
N THR A 296 -7.52 22.99 -56.68
CA THR A 296 -7.44 23.33 -58.10
C THR A 296 -7.50 24.84 -58.25
N ASP A 297 -6.67 25.38 -59.14
CA ASP A 297 -6.77 26.76 -59.59
C ASP A 297 -6.32 26.86 -61.04
N SER A 298 -7.25 27.22 -61.92
CA SER A 298 -6.98 27.49 -63.34
C SER A 298 -6.73 28.98 -63.60
N PHE A 299 -6.76 29.84 -62.57
CA PHE A 299 -6.58 31.30 -62.67
C PHE A 299 -7.59 32.05 -63.56
N GLU A 300 -8.59 31.37 -64.11
CA GLU A 300 -9.57 31.89 -65.07
C GLU A 300 -10.60 32.88 -64.52
N ASN A 301 -10.80 32.88 -63.20
CA ASN A 301 -11.84 33.70 -62.58
C ASN A 301 -11.44 35.18 -62.42
N GLY A 302 -10.19 35.55 -62.72
CA GLY A 302 -9.71 36.94 -62.73
C GLY A 302 -9.89 37.71 -61.41
N GLU A 303 -10.13 36.98 -60.31
CA GLU A 303 -10.37 37.52 -58.98
C GLU A 303 -9.49 36.78 -57.98
N TRP A 304 -8.93 37.55 -57.03
CA TRP A 304 -8.22 37.02 -55.88
C TRP A 304 -9.20 36.19 -55.03
N ASN A 305 -9.27 34.90 -55.32
CA ASN A 305 -10.13 33.92 -54.65
C ASN A 305 -9.65 33.56 -53.23
N GLY A 306 -8.55 34.19 -52.77
CA GLY A 306 -7.93 33.98 -51.47
C GLY A 306 -7.12 32.68 -51.36
N LEU A 307 -6.92 31.94 -52.46
CA LEU A 307 -6.12 30.71 -52.48
C LEU A 307 -4.62 30.97 -52.55
N TRP A 308 -4.22 32.16 -53.02
CA TRP A 308 -2.82 32.56 -53.19
C TRP A 308 -2.55 33.91 -52.52
N THR A 309 -1.32 34.10 -52.05
CA THR A 309 -0.81 35.36 -51.49
C THR A 309 0.45 35.75 -52.25
N GLU A 310 0.46 36.98 -52.76
CA GLU A 310 1.66 37.61 -53.34
C GLU A 310 2.56 38.17 -52.24
N ASP A 311 3.83 38.42 -52.55
CA ASP A 311 4.83 38.97 -51.63
C ASP A 311 4.75 40.51 -51.47
N GLY A 312 3.73 41.14 -52.08
CA GLY A 312 3.44 42.57 -51.96
C GLY A 312 4.11 43.43 -53.02
N GLN A 313 4.62 42.84 -54.10
CA GLN A 313 5.22 43.56 -55.22
C GLN A 313 4.23 43.86 -56.37
N SER A 314 2.97 43.39 -56.27
CA SER A 314 1.95 43.51 -57.33
C SER A 314 2.47 43.02 -58.69
N ASP A 315 3.24 41.95 -58.63
CA ASP A 315 3.87 41.23 -59.72
C ASP A 315 2.86 40.35 -60.48
N TRP A 316 1.71 40.07 -59.85
CA TRP A 316 0.62 39.30 -60.45
C TRP A 316 -0.33 40.16 -61.29
N GLN A 317 -0.48 39.81 -62.56
CA GLN A 317 -1.52 40.34 -63.44
C GLN A 317 -2.16 39.19 -64.20
N ASP A 318 -3.48 39.27 -64.39
CA ASP A 318 -4.22 38.46 -65.35
C ASP A 318 -3.55 38.57 -66.73
N SER A 319 -2.80 37.53 -67.12
CA SER A 319 -2.14 37.48 -68.42
C SER A 319 -3.06 36.82 -69.43
N PHE A 320 -3.25 37.43 -70.60
CA PHE A 320 -4.01 36.81 -71.70
C PHE A 320 -3.25 35.65 -72.40
N ILE A 321 -2.05 35.31 -71.93
CA ILE A 321 -1.25 34.16 -72.36
C ILE A 321 -1.71 32.95 -71.53
N ARG A 322 -2.06 31.83 -72.17
CA ARG A 322 -2.75 30.70 -71.51
C ARG A 322 -2.32 29.34 -72.04
N SER A 323 -2.38 28.30 -71.21
CA SER A 323 -1.99 26.94 -71.56
C SER A 323 -3.14 26.10 -72.16
N SER A 324 -4.39 26.35 -71.74
CA SER A 324 -5.62 25.69 -72.22
C SER A 324 -6.71 26.70 -72.68
N GLU A 325 -7.96 26.26 -72.98
CA GLU A 325 -9.04 27.18 -73.36
C GLU A 325 -9.56 27.96 -72.15
N GLY A 326 -9.36 29.28 -72.17
CA GLY A 326 -9.63 30.18 -71.06
C GLY A 326 -9.29 31.65 -71.41
N ARG A 327 -9.12 32.54 -70.45
CA ARG A 327 -8.79 33.97 -70.61
C ARG A 327 -7.52 34.37 -69.87
N TYR A 328 -7.10 33.67 -68.81
CA TYR A 328 -6.09 34.18 -67.88
C TYR A 328 -5.13 33.10 -67.36
N SER A 329 -3.87 33.47 -67.16
CA SER A 329 -2.90 32.73 -66.34
C SER A 329 -2.27 33.63 -65.28
N ALA A 330 -1.62 33.02 -64.30
CA ALA A 330 -0.86 33.73 -63.28
C ALA A 330 0.50 34.20 -63.84
N ASN A 331 0.71 35.52 -63.94
CA ASN A 331 2.06 36.05 -64.11
C ASN A 331 2.81 36.01 -62.77
N VAL A 332 3.99 35.41 -62.77
CA VAL A 332 4.89 35.27 -61.62
C VAL A 332 6.10 36.14 -61.92
N ASP A 333 6.36 37.11 -61.04
CA ASP A 333 7.49 38.05 -61.14
C ASP A 333 7.42 39.01 -62.35
N GLY A 334 6.43 39.91 -62.36
CA GLY A 334 6.25 40.97 -63.35
C GLY A 334 7.36 42.06 -63.33
N PRO A 335 7.08 43.35 -63.01
CA PRO A 335 8.05 44.45 -63.21
C PRO A 335 9.13 44.59 -62.13
N THR A 336 9.26 43.64 -61.21
CA THR A 336 10.13 43.70 -60.02
C THR A 336 11.04 42.47 -59.93
N GLU A 337 12.01 42.48 -59.02
CA GLU A 337 12.92 41.34 -58.77
C GLU A 337 12.36 40.48 -57.62
N ASP A 338 12.48 39.15 -57.70
CA ASP A 338 12.17 38.17 -56.65
C ASP A 338 10.67 37.95 -56.31
N GLY A 339 9.75 38.13 -57.26
CA GLY A 339 8.32 37.90 -57.08
C GLY A 339 7.94 36.46 -56.69
N ALA A 340 6.95 36.32 -55.81
CA ALA A 340 6.50 35.02 -55.31
C ALA A 340 4.99 34.92 -55.06
N LEU A 341 4.40 33.85 -55.59
CA LEU A 341 3.01 33.46 -55.41
C LEU A 341 2.93 32.22 -54.51
N THR A 342 2.36 32.38 -53.31
CA THR A 342 2.30 31.32 -52.29
C THR A 342 0.86 30.89 -52.00
N SER A 343 0.58 29.59 -52.03
CA SER A 343 -0.77 29.07 -51.76
C SER A 343 -1.13 29.14 -50.26
N VAL A 344 -2.42 29.09 -49.96
CA VAL A 344 -2.91 28.69 -48.63
C VAL A 344 -2.41 27.28 -48.26
N THR A 345 -2.45 26.92 -46.98
CA THR A 345 -2.27 25.54 -46.54
C THR A 345 -3.36 24.66 -47.13
N ILE A 346 -2.96 23.63 -47.88
CA ILE A 346 -3.85 22.70 -48.55
C ILE A 346 -4.26 21.60 -47.57
N ASN A 347 -5.58 21.39 -47.43
CA ASN A 347 -6.13 20.30 -46.63
C ASN A 347 -6.05 18.98 -47.40
N LEU A 348 -5.21 18.05 -46.95
CA LEU A 348 -4.96 16.76 -47.60
C LEU A 348 -6.08 15.73 -47.40
N ALA A 349 -7.20 16.10 -46.77
CA ALA A 349 -8.37 15.25 -46.57
C ALA A 349 -8.04 13.90 -45.89
N GLY A 350 -7.09 13.90 -44.94
CA GLY A 350 -6.67 12.69 -44.22
C GLY A 350 -5.62 11.82 -44.94
N HIS A 351 -5.12 12.26 -46.10
CA HIS A 351 -4.02 11.60 -46.80
C HIS A 351 -2.65 12.16 -46.40
N ASN A 352 -1.61 11.38 -46.70
CA ASN A 352 -0.23 11.73 -46.37
C ASN A 352 0.70 11.81 -47.60
N ASN A 353 0.17 11.69 -48.81
CA ASN A 353 0.88 11.98 -50.05
C ASN A 353 0.03 12.87 -50.95
N ALA A 354 0.69 13.56 -51.88
CA ALA A 354 0.03 14.36 -52.90
C ALA A 354 0.82 14.33 -54.21
N THR A 355 0.09 14.42 -55.32
CA THR A 355 0.64 14.75 -56.63
C THR A 355 0.21 16.17 -56.96
N VAL A 356 1.18 17.05 -57.26
CA VAL A 356 0.95 18.42 -57.72
C VAL A 356 1.22 18.46 -59.22
N GLU A 357 0.21 18.85 -59.99
CA GLU A 357 0.30 19.03 -61.44
C GLU A 357 0.07 20.51 -61.74
N PHE A 358 0.85 21.06 -62.66
CA PHE A 358 0.73 22.45 -63.08
C PHE A 358 1.32 22.62 -64.47
N THR A 359 0.92 23.68 -65.14
CA THR A 359 1.50 24.08 -66.42
C THR A 359 2.14 25.46 -66.27
N TRP A 360 3.33 25.63 -66.84
CA TRP A 360 4.07 26.88 -66.73
C TRP A 360 4.85 27.20 -68.00
N LEU A 361 5.23 28.46 -68.15
CA LEU A 361 5.92 28.98 -69.31
C LEU A 361 6.86 30.10 -68.89
N ILE A 362 8.01 30.21 -69.55
CA ILE A 362 8.84 31.42 -69.53
C ILE A 362 8.79 32.04 -70.93
N ARG A 363 8.70 33.37 -71.01
CA ARG A 363 8.70 34.05 -72.31
C ARG A 363 10.10 34.13 -72.92
N SER A 364 10.17 34.43 -74.21
CA SER A 364 11.43 34.90 -74.82
C SER A 364 12.04 36.04 -73.99
N TYR A 365 13.37 36.18 -74.06
CA TYR A 365 14.17 37.26 -73.47
C TYR A 365 14.61 37.08 -72.01
N LEU A 366 14.35 35.93 -71.37
CA LEU A 366 14.97 35.67 -70.07
C LEU A 366 16.48 35.46 -70.24
N ASP A 367 17.26 36.28 -69.55
CA ASP A 367 18.72 36.25 -69.61
C ASP A 367 19.32 35.07 -68.80
N PRO A 368 20.57 34.66 -69.07
CA PRO A 368 21.25 33.64 -68.29
C PRO A 368 21.37 34.03 -66.81
N GLY A 369 20.64 33.32 -65.95
CA GLY A 369 20.58 33.59 -64.51
C GLY A 369 19.16 33.84 -64.00
N GLU A 370 18.24 34.17 -64.92
CA GLU A 370 16.83 34.35 -64.64
C GLU A 370 16.07 33.03 -64.67
N TYR A 371 14.99 32.93 -63.89
CA TYR A 371 14.24 31.70 -63.76
C TYR A 371 12.83 31.89 -63.19
N ILE A 372 12.00 30.87 -63.40
CA ILE A 372 10.85 30.57 -62.53
C ILE A 372 11.09 29.22 -61.84
N ALA A 373 10.76 29.14 -60.56
CA ALA A 373 10.93 27.94 -59.75
C ALA A 373 9.64 27.58 -59.02
N PHE A 374 9.42 26.27 -58.87
CA PHE A 374 8.34 25.70 -58.08
C PHE A 374 8.92 25.07 -56.82
N ASP A 375 8.48 25.57 -55.67
CA ASP A 375 8.85 25.06 -54.35
C ASP A 375 7.63 24.46 -53.62
N VAL A 376 7.92 23.54 -52.70
CA VAL A 376 6.94 22.97 -51.78
C VAL A 376 7.39 23.17 -50.34
N SER A 377 6.43 23.50 -49.48
CA SER A 377 6.58 23.51 -48.02
C SER A 377 5.70 22.42 -47.40
N THR A 378 6.26 21.72 -46.40
CA THR A 378 5.56 20.66 -45.65
C THR A 378 5.42 20.99 -44.15
N ASP A 379 5.65 22.25 -43.78
CA ASP A 379 5.71 22.74 -42.40
C ASP A 379 5.06 24.12 -42.23
N ASN A 380 4.00 24.40 -43.02
CA ASN A 380 3.30 25.70 -43.03
C ASN A 380 4.20 26.91 -43.34
N GLY A 381 5.08 26.75 -44.32
CA GLY A 381 5.83 27.84 -44.93
C GLY A 381 7.09 28.22 -44.16
N GLN A 382 7.48 27.44 -43.15
CA GLN A 382 8.70 27.67 -42.38
C GLN A 382 9.93 27.31 -43.19
N SER A 383 9.86 26.25 -44.01
CA SER A 383 10.91 25.86 -44.93
C SER A 383 10.36 25.49 -46.32
N TRP A 384 11.17 25.77 -47.35
CA TRP A 384 10.79 25.60 -48.75
C TRP A 384 11.83 24.78 -49.49
N GLN A 385 11.36 23.80 -50.26
CA GLN A 385 12.20 22.96 -51.11
C GLN A 385 11.86 23.17 -52.57
N GLU A 386 12.83 23.62 -53.37
CA GLU A 386 12.70 23.68 -54.83
C GLU A 386 12.53 22.27 -55.41
N LYS A 387 11.48 22.08 -56.20
CA LYS A 387 11.16 20.82 -56.88
C LYS A 387 11.44 20.90 -58.36
N ARG A 388 11.21 22.05 -58.99
CA ARG A 388 11.43 22.29 -60.42
C ARG A 388 11.87 23.73 -60.68
N ARG A 389 12.52 23.94 -61.82
CA ARG A 389 12.91 25.26 -62.32
C ARG A 389 12.93 25.29 -63.85
N LEU A 390 12.51 26.40 -64.46
CA LEU A 390 12.84 26.77 -65.84
C LEU A 390 13.81 27.97 -65.81
N ARG A 391 14.86 27.94 -66.62
CA ARG A 391 15.92 28.94 -66.69
C ARG A 391 15.93 29.60 -68.06
N GLY A 392 16.08 30.93 -68.06
CA GLY A 392 16.30 31.73 -69.27
C GLY A 392 17.47 31.22 -70.10
N ASP A 393 17.34 31.30 -71.42
CA ASP A 393 18.36 30.88 -72.40
C ASP A 393 18.84 29.41 -72.29
N VAL A 394 18.18 28.59 -71.46
CA VAL A 394 18.56 27.19 -71.19
C VAL A 394 17.41 26.24 -71.43
N ASP A 395 16.25 26.54 -70.87
CA ASP A 395 15.04 25.72 -71.00
C ASP A 395 14.13 26.31 -72.11
N PRO A 396 13.18 25.55 -72.70
CA PRO A 396 12.37 26.04 -73.82
C PRO A 396 11.52 27.27 -73.46
N GLU A 397 11.65 28.33 -74.25
CA GLU A 397 10.91 29.59 -74.11
C GLU A 397 9.68 29.63 -75.03
N ASP A 398 8.67 30.40 -74.64
CA ASP A 398 7.38 30.56 -75.32
C ASP A 398 6.62 29.24 -75.57
N VAL A 399 6.90 28.22 -74.75
CA VAL A 399 6.24 26.92 -74.80
C VAL A 399 5.73 26.55 -73.41
N TRP A 400 4.45 26.20 -73.33
CA TRP A 400 3.86 25.71 -72.09
C TRP A 400 4.36 24.29 -71.79
N ILE A 401 4.83 24.09 -70.56
CA ILE A 401 5.36 22.82 -70.08
C ILE A 401 4.47 22.36 -68.93
N THR A 402 3.95 21.14 -69.00
CA THR A 402 3.20 20.53 -67.90
C THR A 402 4.16 19.70 -67.04
N GLU A 403 4.11 19.91 -65.73
CA GLU A 403 4.91 19.20 -64.74
C GLU A 403 4.00 18.42 -63.77
N SER A 404 4.54 17.32 -63.23
CA SER A 404 3.89 16.50 -62.22
C SER A 404 4.90 16.14 -61.14
N VAL A 405 4.61 16.51 -59.89
CA VAL A 405 5.52 16.37 -58.74
C VAL A 405 4.83 15.62 -57.62
N GLN A 406 5.40 14.47 -57.24
CA GLN A 406 4.94 13.73 -56.06
C GLN A 406 5.62 14.22 -54.78
N VAL A 407 4.83 14.34 -53.72
CA VAL A 407 5.26 14.73 -52.38
C VAL A 407 4.68 13.71 -51.39
N THR A 408 5.53 13.00 -50.64
CA THR A 408 5.14 11.85 -49.81
C THR A 408 5.48 12.04 -48.35
N GLY A 409 4.73 11.40 -47.45
CA GLY A 409 4.99 11.43 -46.01
C GLY A 409 4.76 12.80 -45.38
N ILE A 410 3.72 13.51 -45.82
CA ILE A 410 3.40 14.88 -45.43
C ILE A 410 2.14 14.94 -44.55
N SER A 411 2.11 15.90 -43.63
CA SER A 411 0.90 16.24 -42.86
C SER A 411 0.35 17.62 -43.22
N GLN A 412 1.14 18.43 -43.93
CA GLN A 412 0.80 19.78 -44.38
C GLN A 412 1.42 20.01 -45.77
N LEU A 413 0.79 20.85 -46.58
CA LEU A 413 1.27 21.20 -47.92
C LEU A 413 0.97 22.66 -48.24
N GLN A 414 1.99 23.38 -48.70
CA GLN A 414 1.86 24.67 -49.38
C GLN A 414 2.72 24.69 -50.64
N LEU A 415 2.25 25.42 -51.65
CA LEU A 415 2.89 25.57 -52.94
C LEU A 415 3.45 26.99 -53.06
N ARG A 416 4.59 27.14 -53.72
CA ARG A 416 5.10 28.46 -54.09
C ARG A 416 5.69 28.43 -55.49
N PHE A 417 5.26 29.36 -56.31
CA PHE A 417 5.92 29.73 -57.54
C PHE A 417 6.67 31.03 -57.31
N ARG A 418 7.94 31.10 -57.71
CA ARG A 418 8.74 32.32 -57.58
C ARG A 418 9.55 32.56 -58.84
N GLY A 419 9.66 33.81 -59.22
CA GLY A 419 10.51 34.25 -60.33
C GLY A 419 11.74 34.97 -59.82
N PHE A 420 12.71 35.08 -60.72
CA PHE A 420 13.83 36.00 -60.60
C PHE A 420 14.11 36.58 -61.99
N MET A 421 13.58 37.76 -62.27
CA MET A 421 13.66 38.46 -63.56
C MET A 421 14.04 39.94 -63.36
N ASN A 422 14.78 40.54 -64.30
CA ASN A 422 15.32 41.90 -64.13
C ASN A 422 14.48 42.98 -64.81
N PHE A 423 13.68 42.64 -65.81
CA PHE A 423 12.88 43.60 -66.58
C PHE A 423 11.41 43.19 -66.66
N GLY A 424 10.49 44.15 -66.50
CA GLY A 424 9.04 43.91 -66.59
C GLY A 424 8.48 43.53 -67.97
N SER A 425 9.32 43.08 -68.90
CA SER A 425 8.93 42.42 -70.14
C SER A 425 9.34 40.94 -70.18
N GLU A 426 10.24 40.51 -69.30
CA GLU A 426 10.45 39.11 -68.96
C GLU A 426 9.31 38.71 -68.02
N ASP A 427 8.61 37.63 -68.35
CA ASP A 427 7.47 37.18 -67.56
C ASP A 427 7.50 35.64 -67.48
N GLY A 428 7.18 35.12 -66.30
CA GLY A 428 6.93 33.70 -66.08
C GLY A 428 5.44 33.48 -65.84
N HIS A 429 4.84 32.48 -66.48
CA HIS A 429 3.42 32.21 -66.34
C HIS A 429 3.18 30.83 -65.71
N VAL A 430 2.17 30.74 -64.85
CA VAL A 430 1.69 29.50 -64.24
C VAL A 430 0.18 29.38 -64.48
N ASP A 431 -0.27 28.17 -64.76
CA ASP A 431 -1.63 27.86 -65.15
C ASP A 431 -2.00 26.42 -64.74
N ASP A 432 -3.31 26.13 -64.69
CA ASP A 432 -3.88 24.80 -64.45
C ASP A 432 -3.20 24.03 -63.29
N VAL A 433 -3.22 24.60 -62.08
CA VAL A 433 -2.65 23.95 -60.87
C VAL A 433 -3.67 22.99 -60.27
N HIS A 434 -3.29 21.73 -60.11
CA HIS A 434 -4.09 20.68 -59.48
C HIS A 434 -3.29 19.96 -58.40
N VAL A 435 -3.93 19.65 -57.26
CA VAL A 435 -3.35 18.79 -56.23
C VAL A 435 -4.29 17.64 -55.94
N THR A 436 -3.78 16.43 -56.13
CA THR A 436 -4.48 15.19 -55.82
C THR A 436 -3.80 14.50 -54.64
N ALA A 437 -4.51 14.34 -53.53
CA ALA A 437 -4.03 13.66 -52.32
C ALA A 437 -4.32 12.15 -52.36
N TRP A 438 -3.41 11.31 -51.86
CA TRP A 438 -3.50 9.84 -51.90
C TRP A 438 -2.66 9.13 -50.84
#